data_AF-A0A0C3NLQ5-F1
#
_entry.id   AF-A0A0C3NLQ5-F1
#
_cell.length_a   1.000
_cell.length_b   1.000
_cell.length_c   1.000
_cell.angle_alpha   90.00
_cell.angle_beta   90.00
_cell.angle_gamma   90.00
#
_symmetry.space_group_name_H-M   'P 1'
#
loop_
_entity.id
_entity.type
_entity.pdbx_description
1 polymer ?
#
loop_
_entity_poly.entity_id
_entity_poly.type
_entity_poly.pdbx_seq_one_letter_code
_entity_poly.pdbx_strand_id
1 'polypeptide(L)'
;INCGMENIILGLPWLQENNPVVDWRMGTLSIDKKTNRSKDLRCNISSKINPNNSLLRKITMATELAQEEHKKKPKAVLPEDYKDFASVFEKLSDGVLPPSRPYDHAINL
;
A
#
# COMPACT_ATOMS: atom_id res chain seq x y z
N ILE A 1 19.26 15.27 3.45
CA ILE A 1 17.90 14.72 3.27
C ILE A 1 17.06 15.85 2.68
N ASN A 2 16.64 15.72 1.42
CA ASN A 2 15.89 16.76 0.71
C ASN A 2 14.41 16.35 0.73
N CYS A 3 13.77 16.51 1.89
CA CYS A 3 12.31 16.48 1.94
C CYS A 3 11.84 17.80 1.32
N GLY A 4 10.90 17.75 0.39
CA GLY A 4 10.46 18.94 -0.35
C GLY A 4 9.99 20.07 0.58
N MET A 5 9.80 21.26 0.00
CA MET A 5 9.44 22.48 0.76
C MET A 5 8.00 22.46 1.29
N GLU A 6 7.23 21.40 1.00
CA GLU A 6 5.85 21.24 1.43
C GLU A 6 5.71 20.99 2.94
N ASN A 7 4.89 21.81 3.58
CA ASN A 7 4.62 21.69 5.01
C ASN A 7 3.63 20.54 5.35
N ILE A 8 2.81 20.11 4.39
CA ILE A 8 1.75 19.11 4.57
C ILE A 8 1.56 18.33 3.26
N ILE A 9 1.42 17.01 3.35
CA ILE A 9 1.04 16.13 2.23
C ILE A 9 -0.37 15.59 2.51
N LEU A 10 -1.30 15.84 1.58
CA LEU A 10 -2.68 15.39 1.68
C LEU A 10 -2.85 14.12 0.83
N GLY A 11 -3.07 12.99 1.51
CA GLY A 11 -3.26 11.70 0.85
C GLY A 11 -4.67 11.49 0.30
N LEU A 12 -4.86 10.33 -0.35
CA LEU A 12 -6.15 9.90 -0.88
C LEU A 12 -7.32 9.95 0.11
N PRO A 13 -7.17 9.56 1.40
CA PRO A 13 -8.29 9.63 2.35
C PRO A 13 -8.85 11.06 2.49
N TRP A 14 -7.96 12.06 2.54
CA TRP A 14 -8.36 13.46 2.67
C TRP A 14 -9.05 13.98 1.40
N LEU A 15 -8.55 13.58 0.22
CA LEU A 15 -9.15 13.93 -1.06
C LEU A 15 -10.55 13.33 -1.22
N GLN A 16 -10.76 12.09 -0.78
CA GLN A 16 -12.08 11.45 -0.80
C GLN A 16 -13.07 12.13 0.15
N GLU A 17 -12.62 12.54 1.33
CA GLU A 17 -13.47 13.20 2.33
C GLU A 17 -13.94 14.58 1.89
N ASN A 18 -13.02 15.40 1.36
CA ASN A 18 -13.32 16.79 1.02
C ASN A 18 -13.80 16.96 -0.43
N ASN A 19 -13.56 15.96 -1.28
CA ASN A 19 -13.82 15.94 -2.72
C ASN A 19 -13.62 17.31 -3.39
N PRO A 20 -12.42 17.91 -3.26
CA PRO A 20 -12.18 19.26 -3.73
C PRO A 20 -12.13 19.33 -5.26
N VAL A 21 -12.37 20.53 -5.79
CA VAL A 21 -12.19 20.79 -7.22
C VAL A 21 -10.72 21.08 -7.49
N VAL A 22 -10.05 20.18 -8.23
CA VAL A 22 -8.63 20.30 -8.59
C VAL A 22 -8.52 20.86 -10.02
N ASP A 23 -7.85 21.99 -10.18
CA ASP A 23 -7.41 22.47 -11.49
C ASP A 23 -5.92 22.12 -11.67
N TRP A 24 -5.67 21.03 -12.39
CA TRP A 24 -4.31 20.54 -12.66
C TRP A 24 -3.48 21.47 -13.54
N ARG A 25 -4.12 22.26 -14.41
CA ARG A 25 -3.41 23.19 -15.31
C ARG A 25 -2.89 24.40 -14.54
N MET A 26 -3.69 24.88 -13.59
CA MET A 26 -3.35 26.03 -12.75
C MET A 26 -2.63 25.63 -11.45
N GLY A 27 -2.64 24.34 -11.09
CA GLY A 27 -2.09 23.85 -9.83
C GLY A 27 -2.89 24.32 -8.61
N THR A 28 -4.18 24.60 -8.77
CA THR A 28 -5.04 25.14 -7.72
C THR A 28 -6.05 24.12 -7.24
N LEU A 29 -6.45 24.27 -5.97
CA LEU A 29 -7.44 23.42 -5.32
C LEU A 29 -8.50 24.31 -4.67
N SER A 30 -9.77 24.03 -4.92
CA SER A 30 -10.90 24.77 -4.34
C SER A 30 -11.81 23.83 -3.52
N ILE A 31 -12.11 24.21 -2.29
CA ILE A 31 -13.03 23.49 -1.40
C ILE A 31 -14.35 24.26 -1.37
N ASP A 32 -15.45 23.62 -1.78
CA ASP A 32 -16.79 24.22 -1.63
C ASP A 32 -17.19 24.14 -0.14
N LYS A 33 -17.55 25.28 0.48
CA LYS A 33 -18.01 25.33 1.88
C LYS A 33 -19.21 24.42 2.17
N LYS A 34 -19.97 24.01 1.13
CA LYS A 34 -21.10 23.08 1.26
C LYS A 34 -20.70 21.65 1.63
N THR A 35 -19.41 21.28 1.53
CA THR A 35 -18.92 19.96 1.95
C THR A 35 -18.59 19.87 3.45
N ASN A 36 -18.96 20.88 4.27
CA ASN A 36 -18.97 20.74 5.73
C ASN A 36 -20.04 19.71 6.16
N ARG A 37 -19.73 18.43 5.93
CA ARG A 37 -20.46 17.25 6.36
C ARG A 37 -20.06 16.83 7.77
N SER A 38 -19.53 17.76 8.58
CA SER A 38 -19.29 17.53 10.01
C SER A 38 -20.56 17.00 10.71
N LYS A 39 -21.75 17.30 10.18
CA LYS A 39 -23.04 16.80 10.68
C LYS A 39 -23.39 15.37 10.22
N ASP A 40 -22.90 14.89 9.07
CA ASP A 40 -23.23 13.58 8.51
C ASP A 40 -22.38 12.44 9.12
N LEU A 41 -21.29 12.76 9.83
CA LEU A 41 -20.42 11.76 10.47
C LEU A 41 -20.96 11.24 11.81
N ARG A 42 -22.07 11.79 12.34
CA ARG A 42 -22.60 11.39 13.66
C ARG A 42 -23.39 10.07 13.66
N CYS A 43 -23.76 9.51 12.51
CA CYS A 43 -24.68 8.37 12.46
C CYS A 43 -24.12 7.05 11.91
N ASN A 44 -22.87 6.99 11.43
CA ASN A 44 -22.31 5.73 10.94
C ASN A 44 -21.41 4.97 11.93
N ILE A 45 -21.04 5.56 13.06
CA ILE A 45 -20.20 4.90 14.07
C ILE A 45 -21.06 4.13 15.09
N SER A 46 -22.31 4.54 15.33
CA SER A 46 -23.12 3.97 16.42
C SER A 46 -23.76 2.62 16.12
N SER A 47 -23.83 2.15 14.87
CA SER A 47 -24.62 0.95 14.53
C SER A 47 -23.81 -0.24 13.99
N LYS A 48 -22.48 -0.18 13.91
CA LYS A 48 -21.71 -1.28 13.28
C LYS A 48 -20.28 -1.50 13.76
N ILE A 49 -20.00 -1.27 15.04
CA ILE A 49 -18.76 -1.74 15.67
C ILE A 49 -19.09 -2.87 16.63
N ASN A 50 -19.01 -4.12 16.15
CA ASN A 50 -18.89 -5.27 17.02
C ASN A 50 -17.44 -5.27 17.56
N PRO A 51 -17.21 -5.12 18.87
CA PRO A 51 -15.86 -5.00 19.45
C PRO A 51 -15.00 -6.27 19.26
N ASN A 52 -15.57 -7.37 18.73
CA ASN A 52 -14.85 -8.61 18.48
C ASN A 52 -14.18 -8.70 17.10
N ASN A 53 -14.23 -7.64 16.27
CA ASN A 53 -13.61 -7.66 14.94
C ASN A 53 -12.23 -7.00 14.86
N SER A 54 -11.42 -7.09 15.94
CA SER A 54 -9.96 -6.80 15.96
C SER A 54 -9.13 -7.66 14.99
N LEU A 55 -9.80 -8.36 14.07
CA LEU A 55 -9.27 -9.10 12.94
C LEU A 55 -9.85 -8.50 11.64
N LEU A 56 -9.74 -7.19 11.44
CA LEU A 56 -9.85 -6.62 10.10
C LEU A 56 -8.64 -7.10 9.29
N ARG A 57 -8.77 -8.32 8.76
CA ARG A 57 -7.88 -8.90 7.75
C ARG A 57 -7.84 -7.90 6.59
N LYS A 58 -6.80 -7.06 6.54
CA LYS A 58 -6.53 -6.08 5.48
C LYS A 58 -6.25 -6.80 4.14
N ILE A 59 -7.27 -7.39 3.54
CA ILE A 59 -7.22 -7.80 2.14
C ILE A 59 -7.97 -6.70 1.40
N THR A 60 -7.23 -5.78 0.82
CA THR A 60 -7.81 -4.78 -0.07
C THR A 60 -8.21 -5.48 -1.37
N MET A 61 -9.22 -4.97 -2.07
CA MET A 61 -9.69 -5.49 -3.37
C MET A 61 -8.54 -5.69 -4.38
N ALA A 62 -7.53 -4.82 -4.34
CA ALA A 62 -6.30 -4.96 -5.13
C ALA A 62 -5.49 -6.23 -4.79
N THR A 63 -5.40 -6.60 -3.50
CA THR A 63 -4.72 -7.81 -3.04
C THR A 63 -5.46 -9.06 -3.50
N GLU A 64 -6.79 -9.03 -3.46
CA GLU A 64 -7.64 -10.13 -3.94
C GLU A 64 -7.46 -10.36 -5.45
N LEU A 65 -7.55 -9.30 -6.26
CA LEU A 65 -7.32 -9.36 -7.71
C LEU A 65 -5.91 -9.87 -8.05
N ALA A 66 -4.88 -9.42 -7.32
CA ALA A 66 -3.51 -9.89 -7.50
C ALA A 66 -3.38 -11.40 -7.18
N GLN A 67 -4.05 -11.88 -6.12
CA GLN A 67 -4.05 -13.30 -5.77
C GLN A 67 -4.78 -14.15 -6.80
N GLU A 68 -5.90 -13.68 -7.37
CA GLU A 68 -6.62 -14.39 -8.43
C GLU A 68 -5.79 -14.51 -9.72
N GLU A 69 -5.10 -13.43 -10.11
CA GLU A 69 -4.14 -13.42 -11.22
C GLU A 69 -3.00 -14.41 -11.00
N HIS A 70 -2.41 -14.44 -9.79
CA HIS A 70 -1.31 -15.35 -9.47
C HIS A 70 -1.73 -16.83 -9.52
N LYS A 71 -2.99 -17.17 -9.24
CA LYS A 71 -3.50 -18.56 -9.35
C LYS A 71 -3.64 -19.04 -10.79
N LYS A 72 -3.87 -18.13 -11.74
CA LYS A 72 -4.10 -18.44 -13.16
C LYS A 72 -2.82 -18.49 -13.98
N LYS A 73 -1.72 -17.92 -13.47
CA LYS A 73 -0.44 -17.88 -14.19
C LYS A 73 0.25 -19.24 -14.14
N PRO A 74 0.73 -19.78 -15.28
CA PRO A 74 1.58 -20.96 -15.27
C PRO A 74 2.82 -20.68 -14.40
N LYS A 75 3.33 -21.72 -13.73
CA LYS A 75 4.57 -21.61 -12.95
C LYS A 75 5.65 -21.00 -13.84
N ALA A 76 6.29 -19.93 -13.36
CA ALA A 76 7.34 -19.26 -14.11
C ALA A 76 8.42 -20.29 -14.48
N VAL A 77 8.66 -20.46 -15.78
CA VAL A 77 9.73 -21.30 -16.31
C VAL A 77 10.98 -20.44 -16.33
N LEU A 78 12.07 -20.94 -15.72
CA LEU A 78 13.36 -20.27 -15.77
C LEU A 78 13.84 -20.21 -17.23
N PRO A 79 14.41 -19.08 -17.69
CA PRO A 79 15.03 -19.04 -19.00
C PRO A 79 16.19 -20.06 -19.11
N GLU A 80 16.48 -20.53 -20.33
CA GLU A 80 17.45 -21.62 -20.58
C GLU A 80 18.80 -21.36 -19.92
N ASP A 81 19.33 -20.14 -20.07
CA ASP A 81 20.61 -19.70 -19.52
C ASP A 81 20.69 -19.77 -17.98
N TYR A 82 19.54 -19.86 -17.31
CA TYR A 82 19.43 -19.85 -15.84
C TYR A 82 18.98 -21.19 -15.25
N LYS A 83 18.81 -22.24 -16.07
CA LYS A 83 18.39 -23.56 -15.58
C LYS A 83 19.39 -24.18 -14.61
N ASP A 84 20.69 -23.98 -14.84
CA ASP A 84 21.76 -24.49 -13.98
C ASP A 84 21.71 -23.88 -12.56
N PHE A 85 21.06 -22.71 -12.41
CA PHE A 85 20.90 -21.99 -11.15
C PHE A 85 19.53 -22.19 -10.51
N ALA A 86 18.76 -23.21 -10.90
CA ALA A 86 17.42 -23.47 -10.36
C ALA A 86 17.39 -23.47 -8.82
N SER A 87 18.43 -24.04 -8.19
CA SER A 87 18.60 -24.10 -6.74
C SER A 87 18.65 -22.73 -6.05
N VAL A 88 19.05 -21.66 -6.75
CA VAL A 88 19.07 -20.28 -6.20
C VAL A 88 17.66 -19.69 -6.09
N PHE A 89 16.75 -20.11 -6.97
CA PHE A 89 15.36 -19.64 -7.00
C PHE A 89 14.42 -20.50 -6.15
N GLU A 90 14.89 -21.65 -5.67
CA GLU A 90 14.16 -22.47 -4.72
C GLU A 90 14.14 -21.79 -3.35
N LYS A 91 12.94 -21.68 -2.78
CA LYS A 91 12.75 -21.07 -1.48
C LYS A 91 13.37 -21.97 -0.40
N LEU A 92 14.48 -21.55 0.19
CA LEU A 92 15.07 -22.21 1.34
C LEU A 92 14.08 -22.22 2.52
N SER A 93 13.88 -23.39 3.10
CA SER A 93 12.93 -23.64 4.19
C SER A 93 13.29 -22.91 5.49
N ASP A 94 14.59 -22.67 5.68
CA ASP A 94 15.14 -22.44 7.02
C ASP A 94 15.01 -20.98 7.47
N GLY A 95 14.69 -20.05 6.56
CA GLY A 95 14.49 -18.63 6.86
C GLY A 95 15.72 -17.93 7.47
N VAL A 96 16.86 -18.62 7.54
CA VAL A 96 18.11 -18.10 8.09
C VAL A 96 18.74 -17.16 7.08
N LEU A 97 18.98 -15.93 7.50
CA LEU A 97 19.70 -14.95 6.69
C LEU A 97 21.15 -15.44 6.47
N PRO A 98 21.73 -15.21 5.28
CA PRO A 98 23.15 -15.45 5.09
C PRO A 98 23.97 -14.60 6.07
N PRO A 99 25.21 -15.03 6.40
CA PRO A 99 26.10 -14.26 7.26
C PRO A 99 26.36 -12.85 6.68
N SER A 100 26.54 -11.88 7.57
CA SER A 100 26.79 -10.50 7.16
C SER A 100 28.09 -10.38 6.35
N ARG A 101 28.04 -9.57 5.30
CA ARG A 101 29.12 -9.32 4.35
C ARG A 101 29.81 -7.99 4.65
N PRO A 102 31.07 -7.81 4.23
CA PRO A 102 31.79 -6.53 4.40
C PRO A 102 31.11 -5.33 3.74
N TYR A 103 30.24 -5.58 2.76
CA TYR A 103 29.49 -4.58 2.01
C TYR A 103 28.11 -4.28 2.61
N ASP A 104 27.73 -4.94 3.70
CA ASP A 104 26.46 -4.68 4.36
C ASP A 104 26.56 -3.35 5.14
N HIS A 105 25.83 -2.34 4.69
CA HIS A 105 25.75 -1.04 5.37
C HIS A 105 24.53 -0.99 6.28
N ALA A 106 24.73 -0.64 7.55
CA ALA A 106 23.64 -0.40 8.49
C ALA A 106 22.90 0.90 8.14
N ILE A 107 21.57 0.88 8.20
CA ILE A 107 20.75 2.08 8.12
C ILE A 107 20.73 2.72 9.51
N ASN A 108 21.24 3.94 9.62
CA ASN A 108 21.08 4.75 10.84
C ASN A 108 19.66 5.34 10.84
N LEU A 109 18.87 4.99 11.87
CA LEU A 109 17.51 5.48 12.08
C LEU A 109 17.48 6.73 12.97
#